data_AF-A0A0U3A8S6-F1
#
_entry.id   AF-A0A0U3A8S6-F1
#
_cell.length_a   1.000
_cell.length_b   1.000
_cell.length_c   1.000
_cell.angle_alpha   90.00
_cell.angle_beta   90.00
_cell.angle_gamma   90.00
#
_symmetry.space_group_name_H-M   'P 1'
#
loop_
_entity.id
_entity.type
_entity.pdbx_description
1 polymer ?
#
loop_
_entity_poly.entity_id
_entity_poly.type
_entity_poly.pdbx_seq_one_letter_code
_entity_poly.pdbx_strand_id
1 'polypeptide(L)'
;MLQLLVLISGPTMTIFATDVLLRRNRYSGEDLFDEKPGSPYWYSGGWHIPGLLAVILGAAVASLFLSNAVWTGPIAAAMGSMDLSVPVSMIVTAGVYIALSPSLRRSLRKAPLAEGAPA
;
A
#
# COMPACT_ATOMS: atom_id res chain seq x y z
N MET A 1 12.26 15.82 -13.19
CA MET A 1 12.31 16.09 -11.73
C MET A 1 11.01 15.70 -11.02
N LEU A 2 9.82 15.98 -11.57
CA LEU A 2 8.53 15.64 -10.92
C LEU A 2 8.30 14.13 -10.71
N GLN A 3 8.87 13.25 -11.54
CA GLN A 3 8.76 11.79 -11.37
C GLN A 3 9.35 11.26 -10.05
N LEU A 4 10.24 11.99 -9.38
CA LEU A 4 10.71 11.58 -8.05
C LEU A 4 9.60 11.66 -6.99
N LEU A 5 8.66 12.58 -7.16
CA LEU A 5 7.48 12.65 -6.28
C LEU A 5 6.59 11.42 -6.43
N VAL A 6 6.53 10.83 -7.63
CA VAL A 6 5.79 9.60 -7.91
C VAL A 6 6.33 8.42 -7.13
N LEU A 7 7.64 8.42 -6.82
CA LEU A 7 8.26 7.40 -5.99
C LEU A 7 7.75 7.41 -4.54
N ILE A 8 7.24 8.56 -4.08
CA ILE A 8 6.71 8.74 -2.73
C ILE A 8 5.18 8.66 -2.74
N SER A 9 4.53 9.40 -3.65
CA SER A 9 3.07 9.44 -3.75
C SER A 9 2.48 8.12 -4.25
N GLY A 10 3.14 7.39 -5.16
CA GLY A 10 2.67 6.12 -5.68
C GLY A 10 2.47 5.06 -4.60
N PRO A 11 3.52 4.69 -3.82
CA PRO A 11 3.37 3.75 -2.71
C PRO A 11 2.39 4.22 -1.64
N THR A 12 2.41 5.51 -1.28
CA THR A 12 1.54 6.05 -0.22
C THR A 12 0.06 6.10 -0.63
N MET A 13 -0.25 6.40 -1.88
CA MET A 13 -1.62 6.28 -2.40
C MET A 13 -2.03 4.81 -2.52
N THR A 14 -1.12 3.95 -2.96
CA THR A 14 -1.38 2.51 -3.09
C THR A 14 -1.73 1.89 -1.74
N ILE A 15 -0.97 2.19 -0.69
CA ILE A 15 -1.22 1.62 0.63
C ILE A 15 -2.58 2.08 1.18
N PHE A 16 -2.93 3.35 1.00
CA PHE A 16 -4.23 3.89 1.39
C PHE A 16 -5.36 3.19 0.60
N ALA A 17 -5.27 3.15 -0.72
CA ALA A 17 -6.27 2.50 -1.56
C ALA A 17 -6.42 1.01 -1.21
N THR A 18 -5.29 0.32 -0.99
CA THR A 18 -5.28 -1.09 -0.61
C THR A 18 -5.94 -1.29 0.75
N ASP A 19 -5.63 -0.49 1.77
CA ASP A 19 -6.28 -0.57 3.08
C ASP A 19 -7.80 -0.33 2.99
N VAL A 20 -8.23 0.73 2.29
CA VAL A 20 -9.66 1.06 2.09
C VAL A 20 -10.40 -0.06 1.37
N LEU A 21 -9.83 -0.59 0.29
CA LEU A 21 -10.43 -1.69 -0.47
C LEU A 21 -10.55 -2.95 0.37
N LEU A 22 -9.52 -3.30 1.14
CA LEU A 22 -9.53 -4.50 1.98
C LEU A 22 -10.46 -4.37 3.18
N ARG A 23 -10.60 -3.16 3.74
CA ARG A 23 -11.56 -2.88 4.81
C ARG A 23 -12.98 -2.63 4.29
N ARG A 24 -13.16 -2.62 2.96
CA ARG A 24 -14.43 -2.27 2.30
C ARG A 24 -15.00 -0.94 2.79
N ASN A 25 -14.11 0.02 3.06
CA ASN A 25 -14.45 1.31 3.66
C ASN A 25 -15.23 1.24 4.99
N ARG A 26 -15.09 0.13 5.75
CA ARG A 26 -15.71 -0.03 7.06
C ARG A 26 -14.75 0.44 8.15
N TYR A 27 -14.88 1.70 8.51
CA TYR A 27 -14.13 2.32 9.60
C TYR A 27 -15.11 2.76 10.69
N SER A 28 -14.78 2.52 11.96
CA SER A 28 -15.44 3.18 13.08
C SER A 28 -14.81 4.55 13.25
N GLY A 29 -15.63 5.61 13.23
CA GLY A 29 -15.14 6.96 13.43
C GLY A 29 -14.48 7.13 14.80
N GLU A 30 -15.09 6.56 15.84
CA GLU A 30 -14.60 6.63 17.22
C GLU A 30 -13.20 6.01 17.36
N ASP A 31 -13.00 4.83 16.78
CA ASP A 31 -11.71 4.13 16.83
C ASP A 31 -10.61 4.91 16.10
N LEU A 32 -10.96 5.65 15.05
CA LEU A 32 -10.01 6.40 14.22
C LEU A 32 -9.40 7.59 14.97
N PHE A 33 -10.14 8.16 15.92
CA PHE A 33 -9.69 9.25 16.79
C PHE A 33 -9.13 8.75 18.14
N ASP A 34 -9.15 7.45 18.40
CA ASP A 34 -8.58 6.89 19.63
C ASP A 34 -7.08 6.64 19.48
N GLU A 35 -6.27 7.58 20.00
CA GLU A 35 -4.81 7.52 20.05
C GLU A 35 -4.28 6.80 21.31
N LYS A 36 -5.12 6.05 22.04
CA LYS A 36 -4.65 5.34 23.24
C LYS A 36 -3.92 4.04 22.89
N PRO A 37 -2.94 3.63 23.71
CA PRO A 37 -2.37 2.29 23.64
C PRO A 37 -3.46 1.20 23.70
N GLY A 38 -3.55 0.40 22.64
CA GLY A 38 -4.53 -0.68 22.50
C GLY A 38 -5.69 -0.39 21.55
N SER A 39 -5.83 0.85 21.06
CA SER A 39 -6.77 1.17 19.97
C SER A 39 -6.44 0.36 18.71
N PRO A 40 -7.45 -0.06 17.90
CA PRO A 40 -7.25 -0.81 16.67
C PRO A 40 -6.30 -0.15 15.67
N TYR A 41 -6.18 1.18 15.71
CA TYR A 41 -5.33 1.98 14.83
C TYR A 41 -4.09 2.56 15.52
N TRP A 42 -3.87 2.24 16.80
CA TRP A 42 -2.64 2.61 17.51
C TRP A 42 -1.42 1.79 17.06
N TYR A 43 -1.63 0.55 16.62
CA TYR A 43 -0.57 -0.36 16.16
C TYR A 43 0.60 -0.47 17.18
N SER A 44 1.84 -0.29 16.73
CA SER A 44 3.05 -0.36 17.57
C SER A 44 3.53 1.05 17.92
N GLY A 45 2.87 1.68 18.90
CA GLY A 45 3.25 3.01 19.38
C GLY A 45 2.92 4.12 18.39
N GLY A 46 1.76 4.03 17.72
CA GLY A 46 1.34 4.92 16.65
C GLY A 46 1.81 4.49 15.25
N TRP A 47 2.70 3.50 15.15
CA TRP A 47 3.29 3.09 13.88
C TRP A 47 2.75 1.77 13.36
N HIS A 48 2.24 1.79 12.12
CA HIS A 48 1.94 0.59 11.36
C HIS A 48 3.19 0.10 10.61
N ILE A 49 4.07 -0.62 11.31
CA ILE A 49 5.34 -1.14 10.77
C ILE A 49 5.17 -1.93 9.45
N PRO A 50 4.18 -2.84 9.30
CA PRO A 50 3.93 -3.52 8.03
C PRO A 50 3.69 -2.56 6.86
N GLY A 51 2.96 -1.46 7.13
CA GLY A 51 2.67 -0.46 6.11
C GLY A 51 3.86 0.42 5.77
N LEU A 52 4.66 0.80 6.76
CA LEU A 52 5.90 1.54 6.53
C LEU A 52 6.87 0.72 5.66
N LEU A 53 7.02 -0.58 5.96
CA LEU A 53 7.83 -1.49 5.16
C LEU A 53 7.31 -1.63 3.71
N ALA A 54 5.99 -1.72 3.53
CA ALA A 54 5.37 -1.80 2.20
C ALA A 54 5.62 -0.55 1.35
N VAL A 55 5.57 0.65 1.95
CA VAL A 55 5.88 1.91 1.27
C VAL A 55 7.35 1.97 0.88
N ILE A 56 8.26 1.67 1.82
CA ILE A 56 9.71 1.71 1.59
C ILE A 56 10.11 0.72 0.49
N LEU A 57 9.62 -0.52 0.56
CA LEU A 57 9.93 -1.55 -0.43
C LEU A 57 9.34 -1.21 -1.81
N GLY A 58 8.12 -0.68 -1.87
CA GLY A 58 7.55 -0.21 -3.13
C GLY A 58 8.36 0.90 -3.78
N ALA A 59 8.75 1.92 -3.01
CA ALA A 59 9.60 3.01 -3.51
C ALA A 59 10.98 2.51 -3.96
N ALA A 60 11.60 1.63 -3.17
CA ALA A 60 12.91 1.06 -3.49
C ALA A 60 12.88 0.27 -4.80
N VAL A 61 11.90 -0.62 -4.97
CA VAL A 61 11.78 -1.41 -6.22
C VAL A 61 11.41 -0.49 -7.39
N ALA A 62 10.49 0.46 -7.20
CA ALA A 62 10.13 1.43 -8.23
C ALA A 62 11.33 2.21 -8.75
N SER A 63 12.32 2.52 -7.89
CA SER A 63 13.54 3.24 -8.27
C SER A 63 14.40 2.48 -9.29
N LEU A 64 14.29 1.14 -9.32
CA LEU A 64 15.01 0.28 -10.26
C LEU A 64 14.40 0.32 -11.67
N PHE A 65 13.09 0.60 -11.75
CA PHE A 65 12.30 0.69 -12.98
C PHE A 65 12.05 2.13 -13.43
N LEU A 66 12.52 3.11 -12.66
CA LEU A 66 12.37 4.54 -12.96
C LEU A 66 13.32 4.94 -14.09
N SER A 67 12.80 5.68 -15.06
CA SER A 67 13.59 6.26 -16.16
C SER A 67 13.22 7.73 -16.33
N ASN A 68 14.14 8.62 -15.99
CA ASN A 68 13.98 10.06 -16.18
C ASN A 68 15.32 10.74 -16.47
N ALA A 69 15.28 12.04 -16.80
CA ALA A 69 16.45 12.84 -17.17
C ALA A 69 17.54 12.96 -16.08
N VAL A 70 17.23 12.69 -14.81
CA VAL A 70 18.14 12.81 -13.66
C VAL A 70 18.61 11.44 -13.18
N TRP A 71 17.78 10.42 -13.32
CA TRP A 71 18.03 9.08 -12.83
C TRP A 71 17.42 8.03 -13.76
N THR A 72 18.22 7.04 -14.14
CA THR A 72 17.75 5.83 -14.82
C THR A 72 18.15 4.62 -13.99
N GLY A 73 17.16 3.88 -13.52
CA GLY A 73 17.37 2.65 -12.76
C GLY A 73 18.00 1.55 -13.62
N PRO A 74 18.73 0.60 -13.02
CA PRO A 74 19.45 -0.43 -13.76
C PRO A 74 18.52 -1.35 -14.57
N ILE A 75 17.31 -1.65 -14.06
CA ILE A 75 16.34 -2.47 -14.78
C ILE A 75 15.70 -1.67 -15.90
N ALA A 76 15.37 -0.40 -15.66
CA ALA A 76 14.90 0.50 -16.71
C ALA A 76 15.90 0.60 -17.87
N ALA A 77 17.19 0.79 -17.57
CA ALA A 77 18.25 0.83 -18.57
C ALA A 77 18.32 -0.46 -19.41
N ALA A 78 18.22 -1.62 -18.76
CA ALA A 78 18.22 -2.92 -19.43
C ALA A 78 17.01 -3.14 -20.36
N MET A 79 15.88 -2.48 -20.08
CA MET A 79 14.64 -2.57 -20.88
C MET A 79 14.54 -1.48 -21.96
N GLY A 80 15.62 -0.78 -22.29
CA GLY A 80 15.59 0.32 -23.26
C GLY A 80 15.01 1.62 -22.70
N SER A 81 15.24 1.87 -21.41
CA SER A 81 14.83 3.08 -20.70
C SER A 81 13.31 3.26 -20.55
N MET A 82 12.54 2.15 -20.58
CA MET A 82 11.11 2.14 -20.29
C MET A 82 10.84 2.43 -18.81
N ASP A 83 9.97 3.40 -18.51
CA ASP A 83 9.55 3.72 -17.14
C ASP A 83 8.36 2.83 -16.71
N LEU A 84 8.63 1.89 -15.82
CA LEU A 84 7.62 1.03 -15.19
C LEU A 84 7.51 1.27 -13.68
N SER A 85 8.05 2.39 -13.19
CA SER A 85 8.11 2.69 -11.75
C SER A 85 6.73 2.69 -11.09
N VAL A 86 5.71 3.26 -11.74
CA VAL A 86 4.33 3.35 -11.20
C VAL A 86 3.68 1.97 -11.02
N PRO A 87 3.47 1.16 -12.07
CA PRO A 87 2.80 -0.13 -11.91
C PRO A 87 3.56 -1.07 -10.97
N VAL A 88 4.90 -1.05 -11.03
CA VAL A 88 5.73 -1.87 -10.14
C VAL A 88 5.60 -1.42 -8.69
N SER A 89 5.64 -0.12 -8.43
CA SER A 89 5.39 0.46 -7.11
C SER A 89 4.07 -0.02 -6.53
N MET A 90 2.99 0.09 -7.31
CA MET A 90 1.64 -0.31 -6.88
C MET A 90 1.58 -1.80 -6.53
N ILE A 91 2.10 -2.67 -7.41
CA ILE A 91 2.05 -4.12 -7.23
C ILE A 91 2.86 -4.53 -6.00
N VAL A 92 4.09 -4.00 -5.86
CA VAL A 92 4.99 -4.35 -4.75
C VAL A 92 4.43 -3.84 -3.42
N THR A 93 4.01 -2.57 -3.34
CA THR A 93 3.45 -2.03 -2.10
C THR A 93 2.20 -2.77 -1.67
N ALA A 94 1.25 -3.00 -2.58
CA ALA A 94 0.04 -3.74 -2.26
C ALA A 94 0.38 -5.19 -1.83
N GLY A 95 1.23 -5.88 -2.58
CA GLY A 95 1.64 -7.25 -2.28
C GLY A 95 2.29 -7.40 -0.91
N VAL A 96 3.27 -6.54 -0.59
CA VAL A 96 3.96 -6.53 0.70
C VAL A 96 3.00 -6.19 1.82
N TYR A 97 2.14 -5.17 1.65
CA TYR A 97 1.16 -4.78 2.64
C TYR A 97 0.22 -5.93 3.00
N ILE A 98 -0.36 -6.59 1.99
CA ILE A 98 -1.28 -7.72 2.18
C ILE A 98 -0.54 -8.92 2.80
N ALA A 99 0.73 -9.14 2.47
CA ALA A 99 1.54 -10.21 3.05
C ALA A 99 1.86 -9.97 4.54
N LEU A 100 2.21 -8.74 4.90
CA LEU A 100 2.63 -8.38 6.27
C LEU A 100 1.47 -7.99 7.19
N SER A 101 0.25 -7.83 6.67
CA SER A 101 -0.97 -7.53 7.46
C SER A 101 -1.96 -8.71 7.47
N PRO A 102 -1.63 -9.87 8.08
CA PRO A 102 -2.49 -11.06 8.10
C PRO A 102 -3.79 -10.88 8.90
N SER A 103 -3.82 -9.96 9.87
CA SER A 103 -5.04 -9.56 10.59
C SER A 103 -6.09 -8.97 9.63
N LEU A 104 -5.63 -8.20 8.64
CA LEU A 104 -6.48 -7.62 7.59
C LEU A 104 -7.07 -8.71 6.67
N ARG A 105 -6.27 -9.73 6.33
CA ARG A 105 -6.76 -10.92 5.58
C ARG A 105 -7.85 -11.69 6.34
N ARG A 106 -7.79 -11.74 7.67
CA ARG A 106 -8.80 -12.43 8.48
C ARG A 106 -10.14 -11.69 8.48
N SER A 107 -10.15 -10.35 8.48
CA SER A 107 -11.37 -9.56 8.33
C SER A 107 -12.04 -9.77 6.97
N LEU A 108 -11.26 -9.96 5.91
CA LEU A 108 -11.79 -10.31 4.58
C LEU A 108 -12.47 -11.67 4.54
N ARG A 109 -11.90 -12.68 5.21
CA ARG A 109 -12.45 -14.06 5.22
C ARG A 109 -13.70 -14.19 6.08
N LYS A 110 -13.90 -13.30 7.05
CA LYS A 110 -15.09 -13.25 7.91
C LYS A 110 -16.28 -12.53 7.26
N ALA A 111 -16.12 -11.88 6.10
CA ALA A 111 -17.26 -11.32 5.38
C ALA A 111 -18.23 -12.47 5.02
N PRO A 112 -19.45 -12.48 5.57
CA PRO A 112 -20.38 -13.58 5.34
C PRO A 112 -20.72 -13.68 3.84
N LEU A 113 -20.68 -14.89 3.31
CA LEU A 113 -21.48 -15.28 2.16
C LEU A 113 -22.95 -15.34 2.62
N ALA A 114 -23.62 -14.21 2.79
CA ALA A 114 -25.04 -14.09 3.14
C ALA A 114 -25.46 -12.61 3.01
N GLU A 115 -26.61 -12.20 2.49
CA GLU A 115 -27.84 -12.88 2.07
C GLU A 115 -28.73 -11.82 1.38
N GLY A 116 -29.55 -12.23 0.40
CA GLY A 116 -30.74 -11.46 -0.01
C GLY A 116 -30.64 -10.70 -1.34
N ALA A 117 -30.70 -11.41 -2.46
CA ALA A 117 -31.28 -10.85 -3.67
C ALA A 117 -32.81 -10.70 -3.46
N PRO A 118 -33.41 -9.51 -3.66
CA PRO A 118 -34.86 -9.38 -3.59
C PRO A 118 -35.50 -10.07 -4.80
N ALA A 119 -36.47 -10.95 -4.52
CA ALA A 119 -37.40 -11.54 -5.48
C ALA A 119 -38.66 -10.69 -5.61
#